data_AF-A0A7J3QAN9-F1
#
_entry.id   AF-A0A7J3QAN9-F1
#
_cell.length_a   1.000
_cell.length_b   1.000
_cell.length_c   1.000
_cell.angle_alpha   90.00
_cell.angle_beta   90.00
_cell.angle_gamma   90.00
#
_symmetry.space_group_name_H-M   'P 1'
#
loop_
_entity.id
_entity.type
_entity.pdbx_description
1 polymer ?
#
loop_
_entity_poly.entity_id
_entity_poly.type
_entity_poly.pdbx_seq_one_letter_code
_entity_poly.pdbx_strand_id
1 'polypeptide(L)'
;MVKNSSVVYEDSDIIVVRAPSDEELEKIVKDIVFRRGRPVSWRELRRELSGVVGEDRLRKVLIRLIERDEIVEMIDGTFGLKGMEETYIPVKTKKRVRPLVPSKFRRRWGHLVEATGSISAAIQYLIDMKLKERKAKPR
;
A
#
# COMPACT_ATOMS: atom_id res chain seq x y z
N MET A 1 21.53 25.85 2.70
CA MET A 1 20.41 26.80 2.85
C MET A 1 19.11 26.08 2.49
N VAL A 2 18.35 25.60 3.47
CA VAL A 2 16.91 25.28 3.36
C VAL A 2 16.31 25.57 4.75
N LYS A 3 15.51 26.63 4.84
CA LYS A 3 14.67 26.95 6.01
C LYS A 3 13.37 26.15 5.87
N ASN A 4 13.00 25.36 6.88
CA ASN A 4 11.60 24.95 7.06
C ASN A 4 11.08 25.59 8.35
N SER A 5 10.44 26.74 8.18
CA SER A 5 9.70 27.44 9.23
C SER A 5 8.30 26.86 9.37
N SER A 6 7.89 26.48 10.58
CA SER A 6 6.60 26.87 11.21
C SER A 6 6.36 26.09 12.50
N VAL A 7 7.16 26.41 13.53
CA VAL A 7 6.76 26.17 14.93
C VAL A 7 5.71 27.24 15.26
N VAL A 8 4.50 26.83 15.66
CA VAL A 8 3.36 27.77 15.81
C VAL A 8 3.11 28.19 17.26
N TYR A 9 3.59 27.45 18.27
CA TYR A 9 3.66 27.93 19.66
C TYR A 9 4.47 26.94 20.50
N GLU A 10 5.29 27.43 21.43
CA GLU A 10 5.99 26.62 22.44
C GLU A 10 5.45 27.06 23.80
N ASP A 11 4.47 26.32 24.31
CA ASP A 11 4.12 26.34 25.73
C ASP A 11 4.03 24.87 26.20
N SER A 12 4.54 24.64 27.39
CA SER A 12 5.36 23.47 27.76
C SER A 12 4.62 22.15 27.99
N ASP A 13 3.99 21.57 26.96
CA ASP A 13 3.81 20.10 26.78
C ASP A 13 2.98 19.69 25.54
N ILE A 14 2.76 20.60 24.57
CA ILE A 14 1.97 20.28 23.36
C ILE A 14 2.67 20.80 22.10
N ILE A 15 3.18 19.88 21.28
CA ILE A 15 3.70 20.21 19.93
C ILE A 15 2.52 20.23 18.96
N VAL A 16 2.06 21.42 18.59
CA VAL A 16 1.05 21.60 17.53
C VAL A 16 1.74 21.58 16.17
N VAL A 17 1.70 20.43 15.50
CA VAL A 17 2.15 20.28 14.12
C VAL A 17 0.98 20.51 13.17
N ARG A 18 1.19 21.29 12.12
CA ARG A 18 0.20 21.42 11.04
C ARG A 18 -0.02 20.06 10.38
N ALA A 19 -1.28 19.65 10.24
CA ALA A 19 -1.61 18.44 9.49
C ALA A 19 -1.16 18.58 8.02
N PRO A 20 -0.62 17.51 7.41
CA PRO A 20 -0.14 17.57 6.03
C PRO A 20 -1.29 17.90 5.06
N SER A 21 -0.96 18.52 3.93
CA SER A 21 -1.86 18.62 2.79
C SER A 21 -2.15 17.24 2.19
N ASP A 22 -3.13 17.19 1.29
CA ASP A 22 -3.48 15.96 0.58
C ASP A 22 -2.34 15.47 -0.32
N GLU A 23 -1.65 16.40 -0.97
CA GLU A 23 -0.49 16.16 -1.83
C GLU A 23 0.75 15.73 -1.01
N GLU A 24 0.94 16.33 0.16
CA GLU A 24 1.99 15.93 1.10
C GLU A 24 1.74 14.51 1.62
N LEU A 25 0.50 14.20 1.98
CA LEU A 25 0.10 12.86 2.42
C LEU A 25 0.32 11.82 1.32
N GLU A 26 0.03 12.14 0.07
CA GLU A 26 0.33 11.26 -1.08
C GLU A 26 1.83 10.95 -1.19
N LYS A 27 2.69 11.96 -1.02
CA LYS A 27 4.15 11.77 -0.99
C LYS A 27 4.57 10.91 0.18
N ILE A 28 4.04 11.17 1.38
CA ILE A 28 4.36 10.40 2.59
C ILE A 28 3.96 8.93 2.42
N VAL A 29 2.77 8.64 1.88
CA VAL A 29 2.32 7.25 1.65
C VAL A 29 3.27 6.53 0.70
N LYS A 30 3.64 7.15 -0.42
CA LYS A 30 4.60 6.56 -1.38
C LYS A 30 5.98 6.36 -0.75
N ASP A 31 6.46 7.32 0.04
CA ASP A 31 7.73 7.23 0.74
C ASP A 31 7.75 6.09 1.78
N ILE A 32 6.67 5.91 2.54
CA ILE A 32 6.54 4.77 3.48
C ILE A 32 6.66 3.44 2.71
N VAL A 33 5.95 3.29 1.60
CA VAL A 33 6.01 2.06 0.79
C VAL A 33 7.41 1.87 0.19
N PHE A 34 8.02 2.94 -0.33
CA PHE A 34 9.37 2.94 -0.88
C PHE A 34 10.41 2.50 0.15
N ARG A 35 10.45 3.16 1.32
CA ARG A 35 11.41 2.84 2.41
C ARG A 35 11.25 1.44 2.96
N ARG A 36 10.03 0.88 2.93
CA ARG A 36 9.79 -0.52 3.33
C ARG A 36 10.32 -1.52 2.31
N GLY A 37 10.51 -1.13 1.05
CA GLY A 37 11.01 -2.00 -0.02
C GLY A 37 10.07 -3.16 -0.37
N ARG A 38 8.83 -3.14 0.13
CA ARG A 38 7.81 -4.17 -0.10
C ARG A 38 6.41 -3.57 0.03
N PRO A 39 5.37 -4.23 -0.51
CA PRO A 39 4.00 -3.88 -0.22
C PRO A 39 3.70 -3.88 1.29
N VAL A 40 2.90 -2.90 1.71
CA VAL A 40 2.55 -2.64 3.10
C VAL A 40 1.05 -2.80 3.33
N SER A 41 0.67 -3.33 4.49
CA SER A 41 -0.75 -3.50 4.81
C SER A 41 -1.38 -2.18 5.27
N TRP A 42 -2.71 -2.09 5.14
CA TRP A 42 -3.51 -1.00 5.70
C TRP A 42 -3.19 -0.71 7.18
N ARG A 43 -3.00 -1.77 7.99
CA ARG A 43 -2.65 -1.65 9.40
C ARG A 43 -1.27 -1.03 9.60
N GLU A 44 -0.30 -1.36 8.75
CA GLU A 44 1.03 -0.75 8.80
C GLU A 44 0.95 0.73 8.42
N LEU A 45 0.25 1.08 7.35
CA LEU A 45 0.05 2.49 6.95
C LEU A 45 -0.65 3.30 8.05
N ARG A 46 -1.73 2.77 8.65
CA ARG A 46 -2.41 3.45 9.77
C ARG A 46 -1.50 3.67 10.97
N ARG A 47 -0.65 2.70 11.30
CA ARG A 47 0.29 2.81 12.44
C ARG A 47 1.37 3.85 12.17
N GLU A 48 1.90 3.91 10.95
CA GLU A 48 2.92 4.92 10.58
C GLU A 48 2.34 6.34 10.54
N LEU A 49 1.04 6.48 10.28
CA LEU A 49 0.36 7.78 10.13
C LEU A 49 -0.54 8.14 11.32
N SER A 50 -0.51 7.35 12.39
CA SER A 50 -1.36 7.57 13.56
C SER A 50 -1.04 8.91 14.21
N GLY A 51 -2.07 9.70 14.52
CA GLY A 51 -1.91 11.04 15.10
C GLY A 51 -1.60 12.15 14.08
N VAL A 52 -1.26 11.79 12.83
CA VAL A 52 -1.00 12.76 11.75
C VAL A 52 -2.20 12.89 10.82
N VAL A 53 -2.87 11.77 10.52
CA VAL A 53 -3.95 11.70 9.52
C VAL A 53 -5.06 10.74 9.94
N GLY A 54 -6.31 11.17 9.76
CA GLY A 54 -7.49 10.32 9.95
C GLY A 54 -7.67 9.25 8.86
N GLU A 55 -8.28 8.13 9.23
CA GLU A 55 -8.38 6.94 8.37
C GLU A 55 -9.14 7.18 7.05
N ASP A 56 -10.16 8.04 7.07
CA ASP A 56 -10.92 8.39 5.87
C ASP A 56 -10.06 9.13 4.85
N ARG A 57 -9.20 10.02 5.33
CA ARG A 57 -8.29 10.80 4.48
C ARG A 57 -7.21 9.90 3.87
N LEU A 58 -6.67 8.96 4.64
CA LEU A 58 -5.77 7.93 4.11
C LEU A 58 -6.45 7.08 3.03
N ARG A 59 -7.73 6.70 3.22
CA ARG A 59 -8.50 5.96 2.22
C ARG A 59 -8.64 6.75 0.92
N LYS A 60 -9.03 8.03 1.00
CA LYS A 60 -9.17 8.92 -0.17
C LYS A 60 -7.85 9.07 -0.93
N VAL A 61 -6.75 9.28 -0.21
CA VAL A 61 -5.41 9.36 -0.81
C VAL A 61 -5.05 8.06 -1.53
N LEU A 62 -5.24 6.91 -0.90
CA LEU A 62 -4.96 5.62 -1.54
C LEU A 62 -5.82 5.39 -2.79
N ILE A 63 -7.10 5.75 -2.75
CA ILE A 63 -7.97 5.68 -3.94
C ILE A 63 -7.37 6.52 -5.08
N ARG A 64 -7.03 7.80 -4.84
CA ARG A 64 -6.45 8.66 -5.89
C ARG A 64 -5.13 8.13 -6.43
N LEU A 65 -4.27 7.56 -5.58
CA LEU A 65 -3.00 6.97 -6.01
C LEU A 65 -3.20 5.68 -6.81
N ILE A 66 -4.19 4.86 -6.45
CA ILE A 66 -4.56 3.63 -7.19
C ILE A 66 -5.19 3.97 -8.54
N GLU A 67 -6.05 4.99 -8.59
CA GLU A 67 -6.65 5.47 -9.83
C GLU A 67 -5.59 5.94 -10.83
N ARG A 68 -4.53 6.59 -10.35
CA ARG A 68 -3.36 7.03 -11.15
C ARG A 68 -2.32 5.95 -11.42
N ASP A 69 -2.54 4.72 -10.94
CA ASP A 69 -1.57 3.61 -11.04
C ASP A 69 -0.20 3.95 -10.39
N GLU A 70 -0.15 4.87 -9.42
CA GLU A 70 1.06 5.17 -8.63
C GLU A 70 1.24 4.16 -7.48
N ILE A 71 0.11 3.72 -6.90
CA ILE A 71 0.03 2.62 -5.94
C ILE A 71 -0.80 1.49 -6.53
N VAL A 72 -0.43 0.26 -6.21
CA VAL A 72 -1.14 -0.96 -6.60
C VAL A 72 -1.66 -1.64 -5.34
N GLU A 73 -2.96 -1.91 -5.32
CA GLU A 73 -3.55 -2.82 -4.33
C GLU A 73 -3.29 -4.27 -4.77
N MET A 74 -2.49 -4.98 -3.98
CA MET A 74 -2.10 -6.37 -4.21
C MET A 74 -3.26 -7.32 -3.92
N ILE A 75 -3.15 -8.55 -4.41
CA ILE A 75 -4.21 -9.54 -4.28
C ILE A 75 -4.57 -9.88 -2.82
N ASP A 76 -3.62 -9.73 -1.87
CA ASP A 76 -3.85 -9.96 -0.44
C ASP A 76 -4.32 -8.71 0.34
N GLY A 77 -4.51 -7.57 -0.34
CA GLY A 77 -4.91 -6.29 0.25
C GLY A 77 -3.77 -5.44 0.83
N THR A 78 -2.51 -5.77 0.54
CA THR A 78 -1.38 -4.86 0.74
C THR A 78 -1.27 -3.83 -0.40
N PHE A 79 -0.54 -2.74 -0.15
CA PHE A 79 -0.34 -1.63 -1.09
C PHE A 79 1.14 -1.52 -1.44
N GLY A 80 1.47 -1.63 -2.72
CA GLY A 80 2.83 -1.47 -3.24
C GLY A 80 2.92 -0.31 -4.23
N LEU A 81 4.13 0.15 -4.53
CA LEU A 81 4.37 1.00 -5.69
C LEU A 81 4.16 0.19 -6.97
N LYS A 82 3.82 0.86 -8.07
CA LYS A 82 3.78 0.21 -9.39
C LYS A 82 5.11 -0.49 -9.71
N GLY A 83 5.02 -1.72 -10.21
CA GLY A 83 6.15 -2.60 -10.49
C GLY A 83 6.47 -3.56 -9.34
N MET A 84 6.07 -3.25 -8.10
CA MET A 84 6.29 -4.16 -6.98
C MET A 84 5.49 -5.45 -7.11
N GLU A 85 4.39 -5.46 -7.88
CA GLU A 85 3.58 -6.66 -8.14
C GLU A 85 4.36 -7.80 -8.80
N GLU A 86 5.46 -7.50 -9.49
CA GLU A 86 6.25 -8.49 -10.25
C GLU A 86 7.11 -9.39 -9.34
N THR A 87 7.65 -8.81 -8.27
CA THR A 87 8.57 -9.49 -7.35
C THR A 87 7.93 -9.85 -6.01
N TYR A 88 6.73 -9.32 -5.76
CA TYR A 88 6.02 -9.51 -4.51
C TYR A 88 5.50 -10.95 -4.34
N ILE A 89 5.53 -11.42 -3.09
CA ILE A 89 4.95 -12.70 -2.67
C ILE A 89 3.83 -12.39 -1.68
N PRO A 90 2.60 -12.87 -1.93
CA PRO A 90 1.50 -12.71 -1.00
C PRO A 90 1.81 -13.19 0.41
N VAL A 91 1.45 -12.38 1.40
CA VAL A 91 1.76 -12.66 2.81
C VAL A 91 0.54 -13.23 3.53
N LYS A 92 -0.67 -12.91 3.05
CA LYS A 92 -1.92 -13.33 3.69
C LYS A 92 -2.81 -14.10 2.72
N THR A 93 -3.23 -15.29 3.13
CA THR A 93 -4.38 -16.00 2.53
C THR A 93 -5.65 -15.30 3.04
N LYS A 94 -6.41 -14.63 2.15
CA LYS A 94 -7.37 -13.55 2.48
C LYS A 94 -8.37 -13.81 3.63
N LYS A 95 -8.69 -12.73 4.38
CA LYS A 95 -10.07 -12.37 4.80
C LYS A 95 -10.63 -11.35 3.79
N ARG A 96 -11.96 -11.28 3.58
CA ARG A 96 -12.64 -10.38 2.61
C ARG A 96 -12.04 -8.96 2.58
N VAL A 97 -11.27 -8.65 1.54
CA VAL A 97 -10.90 -7.26 1.21
C VAL A 97 -11.76 -6.86 0.02
N ARG A 98 -12.69 -5.93 0.25
CA ARG A 98 -13.32 -5.17 -0.83
C ARG A 98 -12.25 -4.22 -1.36
N PRO A 99 -11.80 -4.35 -2.62
CA PRO A 99 -10.77 -3.48 -3.14
C PRO A 99 -11.20 -2.01 -3.07
N LEU A 100 -10.26 -1.11 -2.80
CA LEU A 100 -10.53 0.32 -2.76
C LEU A 100 -10.98 0.83 -4.14
N VAL A 101 -10.38 0.29 -5.20
CA VAL A 101 -10.75 0.58 -6.59
C VAL A 101 -11.03 -0.74 -7.34
N PRO A 102 -12.27 -1.25 -7.34
CA PRO A 102 -12.60 -2.56 -7.90
C PRO A 102 -12.27 -2.73 -9.37
N SER A 103 -12.38 -1.67 -10.18
CA SER A 103 -12.02 -1.70 -11.61
C SER A 103 -10.53 -1.97 -11.82
N LYS A 104 -9.65 -1.24 -11.11
CA LYS A 104 -8.19 -1.43 -11.15
C LYS A 104 -7.79 -2.80 -10.61
N PHE A 105 -8.42 -3.25 -9.52
CA PHE A 105 -8.17 -4.58 -8.96
C PHE A 105 -8.53 -5.70 -9.96
N ARG A 106 -9.74 -5.64 -10.57
CA ARG A 106 -10.17 -6.62 -11.58
C ARG A 106 -9.26 -6.61 -12.80
N ARG A 107 -8.85 -5.44 -13.28
CA ARG A 107 -7.91 -5.33 -14.40
C ARG A 107 -6.59 -6.03 -14.11
N ARG A 108 -6.08 -5.93 -12.88
CA ARG A 108 -4.78 -6.50 -12.48
C ARG A 108 -4.87 -7.99 -12.16
N TRP A 109 -5.87 -8.41 -11.39
CA TRP A 109 -5.93 -9.75 -10.79
C TRP A 109 -7.10 -10.61 -11.30
N GLY A 110 -8.04 -10.03 -12.05
CA GLY A 110 -9.28 -10.69 -12.47
C GLY A 110 -9.04 -11.99 -13.23
N HIS A 111 -8.17 -11.96 -14.25
CA HIS A 111 -7.80 -13.14 -15.02
C HIS A 111 -7.30 -14.30 -14.14
N LEU A 112 -6.50 -13.99 -13.11
CA LEU A 112 -5.96 -14.99 -12.20
C LEU A 112 -7.04 -15.53 -11.25
N VAL A 113 -7.89 -14.66 -10.73
CA VAL A 113 -9.00 -15.04 -9.85
C VAL A 113 -10.02 -15.90 -10.60
N GLU A 114 -10.29 -15.58 -11.86
CA GLU A 114 -11.16 -16.36 -12.75
C GLU A 114 -10.55 -17.72 -13.06
N ALA A 115 -9.27 -17.77 -13.44
CA ALA A 115 -8.57 -19.03 -13.76
C ALA A 115 -8.46 -20.00 -12.58
N THR A 116 -8.30 -19.48 -11.35
CA THR A 116 -8.19 -20.29 -10.13
C THR A 116 -9.52 -20.49 -9.40
N GLY A 117 -10.60 -19.83 -9.86
CA GLY A 117 -11.94 -19.88 -9.29
C GLY A 117 -12.16 -19.07 -8.01
N SER A 118 -11.11 -18.60 -7.32
CA SER A 118 -11.26 -17.74 -6.14
C SER A 118 -10.02 -16.91 -5.84
N ILE A 119 -10.18 -15.82 -5.08
CA ILE A 119 -9.04 -14.98 -4.65
C ILE A 119 -8.06 -15.77 -3.77
N SER A 120 -8.57 -16.64 -2.90
CA SER A 120 -7.73 -17.47 -2.04
C SER A 120 -6.90 -18.47 -2.84
N ALA A 121 -7.50 -19.11 -3.85
CA ALA A 121 -6.79 -20.00 -4.75
C ALA A 121 -5.76 -19.24 -5.61
N ALA A 122 -6.10 -18.05 -6.11
CA ALA A 122 -5.17 -17.17 -6.81
C ALA A 122 -3.96 -16.78 -5.96
N ILE A 123 -4.18 -16.46 -4.67
CA ILE A 123 -3.10 -16.18 -3.71
C ILE A 123 -2.19 -17.39 -3.56
N GLN A 124 -2.77 -18.58 -3.34
CA GLN A 124 -2.00 -19.81 -3.17
C GLN A 124 -1.17 -20.12 -4.42
N TYR A 125 -1.79 -20.02 -5.60
CA TYR A 125 -1.12 -20.16 -6.88
C TYR A 125 0.09 -19.22 -7.02
N LEU A 126 -0.08 -17.93 -6.70
CA LEU A 126 1.01 -16.95 -6.77
C LEU A 126 2.15 -17.28 -5.80
N ILE A 127 1.82 -17.70 -4.58
CA ILE A 127 2.82 -18.11 -3.58
C ILE A 127 3.62 -19.29 -4.14
N ASP A 128 2.95 -20.34 -4.61
CA ASP A 128 3.61 -21.55 -5.12
C ASP A 128 4.48 -21.25 -6.34
N MET A 129 3.96 -20.45 -7.28
CA MET A 129 4.70 -19.99 -8.46
C MET A 129 5.96 -19.22 -8.07
N LYS A 130 5.86 -18.22 -7.17
CA LYS A 130 7.00 -17.40 -6.76
C LYS A 130 8.03 -18.17 -5.93
N LEU A 131 7.59 -19.12 -5.11
CA LEU A 131 8.50 -20.02 -4.39
C LEU A 131 9.26 -20.94 -5.35
N LYS A 132 8.61 -21.42 -6.42
CA LYS A 132 9.25 -22.20 -7.48
C LYS A 132 10.29 -21.38 -8.24
N GLU A 133 9.96 -20.14 -8.63
CA GLU A 133 10.89 -19.20 -9.28
C GLU A 133 12.14 -18.95 -8.43
N ARG A 134 11.96 -18.74 -7.11
CA ARG A 134 13.08 -18.54 -6.18
C ARG A 134 14.00 -19.75 -6.08
N LYS A 135 13.45 -20.97 -6.07
CA LYS A 135 14.24 -22.21 -6.04
C LYS A 135 14.99 -22.47 -7.34
N ALA A 136 14.47 -21.98 -8.47
CA ALA A 136 15.05 -22.20 -9.79
C ALA A 136 16.20 -21.22 -10.14
N LYS A 137 16.35 -20.10 -9.43
CA LYS A 137 17.50 -19.20 -9.62
C LYS A 137 18.76 -19.82 -8.96
N PRO A 138 19.82 -20.13 -9.74
CA PRO A 138 21.10 -20.53 -9.15
C PRO A 138 21.67 -19.38 -8.31
N ARG A 139 22.33 -19.73 -7.19
CA ARG A 139 22.98 -18.78 -6.28
C ARG A 139 24.16 -18.09 -6.95
#